data_AF-A0A4S0UMW8-F1
#
_entry.id   AF-A0A4S0UMW8-F1
#
_cell.length_a   1.000
_cell.length_b   1.000
_cell.length_c   1.000
_cell.angle_alpha   90.00
_cell.angle_beta   90.00
_cell.angle_gamma   90.00
#
_symmetry.space_group_name_H-M   'P 1'
#
loop_
_entity.id
_entity.type
_entity.pdbx_description
1 polymer ?
#
loop_
_entity_poly.entity_id
_entity_poly.type
_entity_poly.pdbx_seq_one_letter_code
_entity_poly.pdbx_strand_id
1 'polypeptide(L)'
;ERGKRALAEIDGQAGHNVIAALADIAPDFANYVFEFSFGDIYSRPGLDLRAREIATIAALTAMGTATPQLKVHIEAGLNVGLTKDEITETIIQMAVYAGFPA
;
A
#
# COMPACT_ATOMS: atom_id res chain seq x y z
N GLU A 1 -4.94 -15.65 9.57
CA GLU A 1 -5.11 -14.84 10.81
C GLU A 1 -4.24 -13.57 10.90
N ARG A 2 -2.92 -13.64 10.74
CA ARG A 2 -2.03 -12.47 10.93
C ARG A 2 -2.19 -11.39 9.85
N GLY A 3 -2.29 -11.78 8.57
CA GLY A 3 -2.50 -10.86 7.44
C GLY A 3 -3.84 -10.10 7.50
N LYS A 4 -4.90 -10.74 7.99
CA LYS A 4 -6.23 -10.11 8.14
C LYS A 4 -6.25 -8.98 9.18
N ARG A 5 -5.48 -9.10 10.28
CA ARG A 5 -5.35 -8.00 11.26
C ARG A 5 -4.56 -6.83 10.70
N ALA A 6 -3.42 -7.11 10.07
CA ALA A 6 -2.62 -6.07 9.43
C ALA A 6 -3.42 -5.35 8.33
N LEU A 7 -4.22 -6.08 7.55
CA LEU A 7 -5.11 -5.50 6.56
C LEU A 7 -6.13 -4.53 7.17
N ALA A 8 -6.77 -4.93 8.27
CA ALA A 8 -7.76 -4.09 8.95
C ALA A 8 -7.14 -2.81 9.53
N GLU A 9 -5.87 -2.86 9.95
CA GLU A 9 -5.13 -1.73 10.50
C GLU A 9 -4.60 -0.78 9.42
N ILE A 10 -4.30 -1.30 8.22
CA ILE A 10 -3.63 -0.55 7.15
C ILE A 10 -4.62 -0.07 6.07
N ASP A 11 -5.38 -0.98 5.45
CA ASP A 11 -6.19 -0.68 4.25
C ASP A 11 -7.69 -0.48 4.55
N GLY A 12 -8.17 -0.87 5.72
CA GLY A 12 -9.57 -0.70 6.13
C GLY A 12 -10.58 -1.16 5.05
N GLN A 13 -11.38 -0.23 4.52
CA GLN A 13 -12.42 -0.52 3.53
C GLN A 13 -11.87 -0.93 2.15
N ALA A 14 -10.69 -0.46 1.76
CA ALA A 14 -10.09 -0.79 0.46
C ALA A 14 -9.75 -2.28 0.37
N GLY A 15 -9.24 -2.87 1.46
CA GLY A 15 -8.97 -4.30 1.57
C GLY A 15 -10.22 -5.15 1.36
N HIS A 16 -11.34 -4.75 1.99
CA HIS A 16 -12.62 -5.46 1.81
C HIS A 16 -13.13 -5.43 0.37
N ASN A 17 -12.95 -4.31 -0.34
CA ASN A 17 -13.40 -4.16 -1.72
C ASN A 17 -12.65 -5.10 -2.66
N VAL A 18 -11.35 -5.30 -2.46
CA VAL A 18 -10.53 -6.23 -3.25
C VAL A 18 -10.95 -7.68 -3.00
N ILE A 19 -11.23 -8.06 -1.74
CA ILE A 19 -11.76 -9.41 -1.43
C ILE A 19 -13.09 -9.63 -2.16
N ALA A 20 -14.00 -8.68 -2.09
CA ALA A 20 -15.30 -8.78 -2.74
C ALA A 20 -15.19 -8.89 -4.27
N ALA A 21 -14.29 -8.11 -4.88
CA ALA A 21 -14.09 -8.10 -6.34
C ALA A 21 -13.49 -9.40 -6.91
N LEU A 22 -12.86 -10.23 -6.08
CA LEU A 22 -12.24 -11.50 -6.48
C LEU A 22 -13.05 -12.72 -6.05
N ALA A 23 -14.13 -12.55 -5.29
CA ALA A 23 -14.84 -13.64 -4.63
C ALA A 23 -15.43 -14.67 -5.60
N ASP A 24 -15.95 -14.23 -6.75
CA ASP A 24 -16.56 -15.06 -7.79
C ASP A 24 -15.61 -15.45 -8.92
N ILE A 25 -14.46 -14.76 -9.04
CA ILE A 25 -13.47 -14.98 -10.10
C ILE A 25 -12.35 -15.91 -9.62
N ALA A 26 -11.72 -15.57 -8.50
CA ALA A 26 -10.53 -16.23 -7.98
C ALA A 26 -10.43 -16.04 -6.46
N PRO A 27 -11.26 -16.74 -5.66
CA PRO A 27 -11.37 -16.50 -4.22
C PRO A 27 -10.06 -16.71 -3.46
N ASP A 28 -9.22 -17.65 -3.91
CA ASP A 28 -7.91 -17.91 -3.30
C ASP A 28 -6.89 -16.81 -3.61
N PHE A 29 -7.06 -16.10 -4.73
CA PHE A 29 -6.14 -15.06 -5.15
C PHE A 29 -6.18 -13.84 -4.23
N ALA A 30 -7.38 -13.47 -3.74
CA ALA A 30 -7.52 -12.46 -2.71
C ALA A 30 -6.73 -12.86 -1.45
N ASN A 31 -6.84 -14.11 -1.02
CA ASN A 31 -6.08 -14.60 0.13
C ASN A 31 -4.56 -14.49 -0.10
N TYR A 32 -4.06 -14.84 -1.29
CA TYR A 32 -2.63 -14.69 -1.59
C TYR A 32 -2.16 -13.25 -1.56
N VAL A 33 -2.91 -12.32 -2.15
CA VAL A 33 -2.59 -10.89 -2.13
C VAL A 33 -2.42 -10.39 -0.70
N PHE A 34 -3.28 -10.82 0.22
CA PHE A 34 -3.26 -10.34 1.60
C PHE A 34 -2.31 -11.09 2.53
N GLU A 35 -2.29 -12.42 2.48
CA GLU A 35 -1.43 -13.20 3.36
C GLU A 35 0.04 -13.01 3.02
N PHE A 36 0.41 -12.96 1.74
CA PHE A 36 1.79 -12.72 1.36
C PHE A 36 2.21 -11.28 1.66
N SER A 37 1.46 -10.28 1.18
CA SER A 37 1.87 -8.88 1.33
C SER A 37 1.85 -8.44 2.79
N PHE A 38 0.71 -8.63 3.48
CA PHE A 38 0.55 -8.13 4.84
C PHE A 38 1.00 -9.13 5.91
N GLY A 39 0.78 -10.43 5.67
CA GLY A 39 1.20 -11.48 6.59
C GLY A 39 2.71 -11.73 6.56
N ASP A 40 3.34 -11.77 5.39
CA ASP A 40 4.75 -12.17 5.26
C ASP A 40 5.73 -11.02 5.02
N ILE A 41 5.38 -10.02 4.21
CA ILE A 41 6.33 -8.93 3.86
C ILE A 41 6.28 -7.78 4.86
N TYR A 42 5.08 -7.25 5.14
CA TYR A 42 4.90 -6.12 6.05
C TYR A 42 5.18 -6.48 7.51
N SER A 43 5.05 -7.75 7.90
CA SER A 43 5.29 -8.20 9.27
C SER A 43 6.77 -8.43 9.62
N ARG A 44 7.68 -8.31 8.64
CA ARG A 44 9.13 -8.53 8.86
C ARG A 44 9.71 -7.45 9.76
N PRO A 45 10.64 -7.80 10.66
CA PRO A 45 11.36 -6.79 11.44
C PRO A 45 12.29 -5.96 10.54
N GLY A 46 12.67 -4.78 11.01
CA GLY A 46 13.68 -3.90 10.38
C GLY A 46 13.13 -2.60 9.81
N LEU A 47 11.87 -2.58 9.35
CA LEU A 47 11.16 -1.37 8.95
C LEU A 47 9.78 -1.33 9.59
N ASP A 48 9.42 -0.18 10.15
CA ASP A 48 8.08 0.07 10.66
C ASP A 48 7.08 0.30 9.51
N LEU A 49 5.79 0.38 9.85
CA LEU A 49 4.73 0.56 8.84
C LEU A 49 4.84 1.89 8.10
N ARG A 50 5.30 2.95 8.78
CA ARG A 50 5.53 4.28 8.18
C ARG A 50 6.56 4.20 7.07
N ALA A 51 7.72 3.59 7.34
CA ALA A 51 8.79 3.45 6.35
C ALA A 51 8.35 2.57 5.17
N ARG A 52 7.52 1.55 5.42
CA ARG A 52 6.97 0.69 4.37
C ARG A 52 6.00 1.44 3.46
N GLU A 53 5.09 2.23 4.02
CA GLU A 53 4.18 3.03 3.21
C GLU A 53 4.91 4.11 2.42
N ILE A 54 5.96 4.74 2.97
CA ILE A 54 6.83 5.65 2.21
C ILE A 54 7.43 4.93 0.99
N ALA A 55 7.98 3.72 1.18
CA ALA A 55 8.57 2.95 0.09
C ALA A 55 7.52 2.54 -0.97
N THR A 56 6.32 2.15 -0.53
CA THR A 56 5.23 1.76 -1.44
C THR A 56 4.71 2.96 -2.23
N ILE A 57 4.48 4.10 -1.59
CA ILE A 57 4.06 5.35 -2.25
C ILE A 57 5.12 5.77 -3.29
N ALA A 58 6.39 5.78 -2.91
CA ALA A 58 7.49 6.10 -3.82
C ALA A 58 7.51 5.19 -5.04
N ALA A 59 7.38 3.88 -4.84
CA ALA A 59 7.38 2.90 -5.93
C ALA A 59 6.17 3.06 -6.87
N LEU A 60 4.98 3.31 -6.32
CA LEU A 60 3.75 3.48 -7.10
C LEU A 60 3.74 4.79 -7.88
N THR A 61 4.26 5.88 -7.30
CA THR A 61 4.51 7.13 -8.01
C THR A 61 5.49 6.91 -9.16
N ALA A 62 6.65 6.32 -8.88
CA ALA A 62 7.66 6.07 -9.92
C ALA A 62 7.15 5.17 -11.07
N MET A 63 6.21 4.27 -10.80
CA MET A 63 5.60 3.39 -11.80
C MET A 63 4.64 4.13 -12.75
N GLY A 64 3.98 5.21 -12.30
CA GLY A 64 3.10 6.07 -13.11
C GLY A 64 1.79 5.43 -13.64
N THR A 65 1.62 4.11 -13.53
CA THR A 65 0.47 3.38 -14.12
C THR A 65 -0.50 2.78 -13.09
N ALA A 66 -0.22 2.95 -11.80
CA ALA A 66 -0.94 2.29 -10.70
C ALA A 66 -1.70 3.29 -9.81
N THR A 67 -2.37 4.27 -10.41
CA THR A 67 -3.08 5.34 -9.69
C THR A 67 -4.11 4.83 -8.66
N PRO A 68 -4.92 3.78 -8.92
CA PRO A 68 -5.84 3.25 -7.92
C PRO A 68 -5.11 2.76 -6.66
N GLN A 69 -4.00 2.06 -6.82
CA GLN A 69 -3.17 1.55 -5.73
C GLN A 69 -2.48 2.69 -4.99
N LEU A 70 -1.97 3.69 -5.71
CA LEU A 70 -1.34 4.87 -5.10
C LEU A 70 -2.31 5.59 -4.16
N LYS A 71 -3.59 5.71 -4.55
CA LYS A 71 -4.62 6.30 -3.67
C LYS A 71 -4.84 5.49 -2.40
N VAL A 72 -4.92 4.15 -2.52
CA VAL A 72 -5.05 3.26 -1.36
C VAL A 72 -3.86 3.43 -0.41
N HIS A 73 -2.65 3.45 -0.94
CA HIS A 73 -1.44 3.57 -0.11
C HIS A 73 -1.21 4.98 0.46
N ILE A 74 -1.73 6.03 -0.17
CA ILE A 74 -1.79 7.36 0.46
C ILE A 74 -2.69 7.32 1.69
N GLU A 75 -3.87 6.70 1.61
CA GLU A 75 -4.76 6.56 2.79
C GLU A 75 -4.15 5.65 3.86
N ALA A 76 -3.55 4.52 3.47
CA ALA A 76 -2.83 3.63 4.36
C ALA A 76 -1.68 4.36 5.08
N GLY A 77 -0.90 5.16 4.35
CA GLY A 77 0.13 6.04 4.89
C GLY A 77 -0.39 6.95 6.00
N LEU A 78 -1.53 7.61 5.78
CA LEU A 78 -2.18 8.44 6.79
C LEU A 78 -2.64 7.62 8.00
N ASN A 79 -3.19 6.42 7.80
CA ASN A 79 -3.64 5.53 8.87
C ASN A 79 -2.49 5.10 9.79
N VAL A 80 -1.30 4.84 9.21
CA VAL A 80 -0.08 4.51 9.97
C VAL A 80 0.68 5.75 10.45
N GLY A 81 0.08 6.93 10.29
CA GLY A 81 0.48 8.19 10.91
C GLY A 81 1.32 9.13 10.05
N LEU A 82 1.58 8.84 8.77
CA LEU A 82 2.28 9.78 7.90
C LEU A 82 1.49 11.09 7.81
N THR A 83 2.21 12.20 7.73
CA THR A 83 1.58 13.51 7.47
C THR A 83 1.39 13.71 5.97
N LYS A 84 0.50 14.64 5.59
CA LYS A 84 0.34 15.06 4.19
C LYS A 84 1.65 15.60 3.61
N ASP A 85 2.45 16.27 4.43
CA ASP A 85 3.74 16.83 4.02
C ASP A 85 4.75 15.72 3.72
N GLU A 86 4.85 14.70 4.58
CA GLU A 86 5.73 13.53 4.34
C GLU A 86 5.37 12.79 3.04
N ILE A 87 4.06 12.63 2.78
CA ILE A 87 3.58 12.01 1.54
C ILE A 87 3.93 12.89 0.32
N THR A 88 3.70 14.20 0.44
CA THR A 88 3.99 15.15 -0.65
C THR A 88 5.47 15.19 -0.98
N GLU A 89 6.34 15.25 0.03
CA GLU A 89 7.80 15.22 -0.15
C GLU A 89 8.26 13.91 -0.80
N THR A 90 7.67 12.78 -0.42
CA THR A 90 7.96 11.48 -1.05
C THR A 90 7.65 11.50 -2.56
N ILE A 91 6.49 12.06 -2.95
CA ILE A 91 6.08 12.18 -4.36
C ILE A 91 6.98 13.16 -5.12
N ILE A 92 7.26 14.33 -4.54
CA ILE A 92 8.17 15.33 -5.14
C ILE A 92 9.55 14.73 -5.38
N GLN A 93 10.06 13.96 -4.42
CA GLN A 93 11.35 13.29 -4.56
C GLN A 93 11.37 12.31 -5.74
N MET A 94 10.24 11.70 -6.10
CA MET A 94 10.17 10.80 -7.26
C MET A 94 10.34 11.53 -8.59
N ALA A 95 10.10 12.84 -8.68
CA ALA A 95 10.40 13.60 -9.89
C ALA A 95 11.90 13.54 -10.27
N VAL A 96 12.78 13.33 -9.29
CA VAL A 96 14.24 13.17 -9.51
C VAL A 96 14.56 11.82 -10.18
N TYR A 97 13.84 10.76 -9.81
CA TYR A 97 14.18 9.39 -10.22
C TYR A 97 13.31 8.87 -11.38
N ALA A 98 12.06 9.31 -11.47
CA ALA A 98 11.08 8.89 -12.47
C ALA A 98 10.67 10.02 -13.44
N GLY A 99 11.11 11.26 -13.18
CA GLY A 99 10.77 12.44 -13.99
C GLY A 99 9.48 13.13 -13.54
N PHE A 100 9.34 14.40 -13.91
CA PHE A 100 8.16 15.23 -13.58
C PHE A 100 6.79 14.68 -14.01
N PRO A 101 6.65 13.87 -15.08
CA PRO A 101 5.34 13.33 -15.48
C PRO A 101 4.82 12.16 -14.63
N ALA A 102 5.64 11.60 -13.74
CA ALA A 102 5.30 10.43 -12.92
C ALA A 102 4.17 10.70 -11.91
#